data_AF-A0A089P509-F1
#
_entry.id   AF-A0A089P509-F1
#
_cell.length_a   1.000
_cell.length_b   1.000
_cell.length_c   1.000
_cell.angle_alpha   90.00
_cell.angle_beta   90.00
_cell.angle_gamma   90.00
#
_symmetry.space_group_name_H-M   'P 1'
#
loop_
_entity.id
_entity.type
_entity.pdbx_description
1 polymer ?
#
loop_
_entity_poly.entity_id
_entity_poly.type
_entity_poly.pdbx_seq_one_letter_code
_entity_poly.pdbx_strand_id
1 'polypeptide(L)'
;MAVLDRTEEWEGRTTAVLVFGFRYLHSGSGAEIDVPDQFITDFASIPPGARVAFEPFGRHAKAAVLHDWLYAVGEPGKKWFADQVFYDAMMELGVDAWRAKTMYMAVRAFGDGAYSQAESGWDKRWADWHSGDRLAGAPTKRERWFQEKWSSSPEAAYAQW
;
A
#
# COMPACT_ATOMS: atom_id res chain seq x y z
N MET A 1 4.53 13.05 -4.62
CA MET A 1 5.14 13.87 -3.55
C MET A 1 4.22 13.73 -2.34
N ALA A 2 4.75 13.51 -1.14
CA ALA A 2 3.96 13.32 0.08
C ALA A 2 4.43 14.32 1.14
N VAL A 3 3.52 14.82 1.98
CA VAL A 3 3.87 15.69 3.10
C VAL A 3 3.99 14.82 4.36
N LEU A 4 5.13 14.92 5.04
CA LEU A 4 5.33 14.27 6.33
C LEU A 4 4.55 15.04 7.39
N ASP A 5 3.61 14.36 8.03
CA ASP A 5 2.98 14.88 9.23
C ASP A 5 3.82 14.46 10.44
N ARG A 6 4.48 15.41 11.08
CA ARG A 6 5.27 15.18 12.30
C ARG A 6 4.44 15.33 13.58
N THR A 7 3.21 15.80 13.46
CA THR A 7 2.32 16.14 14.56
C THR A 7 1.31 15.05 14.87
N GLU A 8 0.97 14.19 13.90
CA GLU A 8 0.10 13.03 14.12
C GLU A 8 0.85 11.69 14.02
N GLU A 9 0.85 10.94 15.14
CA GLU A 9 1.33 9.57 15.20
C GLU A 9 0.14 8.59 15.06
N TRP A 10 0.12 7.76 14.02
CA TRP A 10 -0.76 6.59 14.02
C TRP A 10 -0.06 5.44 14.72
N GLU A 11 -0.47 5.13 15.95
CA GLU A 11 0.15 4.10 16.79
C GLU A 11 1.68 4.32 16.98
N GLY A 12 2.12 5.57 17.17
CA GLY A 12 3.54 5.90 17.38
C GLY A 12 4.39 5.98 16.10
N ARG A 13 3.76 6.12 14.93
CA ARG A 13 4.43 6.09 13.61
C ARG A 13 4.22 7.38 12.83
N THR A 14 5.29 7.89 12.21
CA THR A 14 5.23 9.02 11.27
C THR A 14 4.46 8.59 10.02
N THR A 15 3.34 9.26 9.76
CA THR A 15 2.55 9.06 8.54
C THR A 15 2.85 10.13 7.49
N ALA A 16 2.54 9.84 6.23
CA ALA A 16 2.55 10.84 5.18
C ALA A 16 1.23 10.86 4.43
N VAL A 17 0.86 12.06 4.01
CA VAL A 17 -0.32 12.30 3.17
C VAL A 17 0.14 12.45 1.72
N LEU A 18 -0.44 11.68 0.81
CA LEU A 18 -0.18 11.83 -0.61
C LEU A 18 -0.73 13.16 -1.12
N VAL A 19 0.14 14.01 -1.66
CA VAL A 19 -0.27 15.28 -2.30
C VAL A 19 -0.87 15.02 -3.68
N PHE A 20 -0.33 14.04 -4.38
CA PHE A 20 -0.77 13.66 -5.72
C PHE A 20 -0.98 12.16 -5.77
N GLY A 21 -2.16 11.76 -6.25
CA GLY A 21 -2.44 10.40 -6.64
C GLY A 21 -1.59 9.97 -7.84
N PHE A 22 -1.49 8.66 -8.04
CA PHE A 22 -0.76 8.10 -9.19
C PHE A 22 -1.38 6.77 -9.60
N ARG A 23 -1.16 6.42 -10.88
CA ARG A 23 -1.51 5.12 -11.44
C ARG A 23 -0.27 4.23 -11.49
N TYR A 24 -0.45 2.97 -11.12
CA TYR A 24 0.51 1.91 -11.35
C TYR A 24 -0.07 0.88 -12.33
N LEU A 25 0.73 0.53 -13.34
CA LEU A 25 0.41 -0.50 -14.31
C LEU A 25 1.23 -1.74 -13.96
N HIS A 26 0.56 -2.75 -13.44
CA HIS A 26 1.23 -3.97 -13.02
C HIS A 26 1.57 -4.84 -14.23
N SER A 27 2.86 -5.05 -14.49
CA SER A 27 3.31 -5.72 -15.71
C SER A 27 2.85 -7.17 -15.82
N GLY A 28 2.74 -7.87 -14.69
CA GLY A 28 2.39 -9.29 -14.64
C GLY A 28 0.92 -9.57 -14.93
N SER A 29 0.00 -8.78 -14.36
CA SER A 29 -1.44 -8.99 -14.52
C SER A 29 -2.13 -8.02 -15.49
N GLY A 30 -1.44 -7.00 -15.97
CA GLY A 30 -2.03 -5.89 -16.74
C GLY A 30 -2.98 -5.01 -15.91
N ALA A 31 -2.88 -5.07 -14.59
CA ALA A 31 -3.77 -4.34 -13.70
C ALA A 31 -3.45 -2.85 -13.65
N GLU A 32 -4.49 -2.03 -13.66
CA GLU A 32 -4.36 -0.60 -13.40
C GLU A 32 -4.80 -0.31 -11.95
N ILE A 33 -3.86 0.14 -11.13
CA ILE A 33 -4.10 0.49 -9.73
C ILE A 33 -3.97 2.00 -9.59
N ASP A 34 -5.10 2.66 -9.36
CA ASP A 34 -5.17 4.09 -9.06
C ASP A 34 -5.08 4.32 -7.56
N VAL A 35 -4.01 4.98 -7.12
CA VAL A 35 -3.85 5.47 -5.75
C VAL A 35 -4.29 6.93 -5.71
N PRO A 36 -5.30 7.31 -4.90
CA PRO A 36 -5.76 8.69 -4.82
C PRO A 36 -4.81 9.57 -4.02
N ASP A 37 -4.92 10.89 -4.22
CA ASP A 37 -4.38 11.88 -3.30
C ASP A 37 -5.12 11.84 -1.95
N GLN A 38 -4.59 12.57 -0.96
CA GLN A 38 -5.12 12.64 0.42
C GLN A 38 -5.10 11.30 1.19
N PHE A 39 -4.70 10.21 0.54
CA PHE A 39 -4.47 8.93 1.18
C PHE A 39 -3.27 9.00 2.13
N ILE A 40 -3.48 8.45 3.32
CA ILE A 40 -2.48 8.36 4.38
C ILE A 40 -1.77 7.01 4.28
N THR A 41 -0.47 7.09 4.05
CA THR A 41 0.46 5.95 4.04
C THR A 41 1.37 6.06 5.26
N ASP A 42 1.59 4.94 5.93
CA ASP A 42 2.60 4.81 6.98
C ASP A 42 3.96 4.38 6.41
N PHE A 43 4.04 4.24 5.07
CA PHE A 43 5.09 3.54 4.34
C PHE A 43 5.29 2.13 4.89
N ALA A 44 6.20 1.35 4.27
CA ALA A 44 6.39 -0.04 4.65
C ALA A 44 6.56 -0.12 6.17
N SER A 45 5.59 -0.75 6.84
CA SER A 45 5.58 -0.98 8.28
C SER A 45 6.71 -1.95 8.62
N ILE A 46 7.93 -1.43 8.57
CA ILE A 46 9.18 -2.14 8.79
C ILE A 46 9.41 -2.14 10.30
N PRO A 47 9.39 -3.32 10.96
CA PRO A 47 9.69 -3.43 12.38
C PRO A 47 11.02 -2.72 12.69
N PRO A 48 11.18 -2.10 13.88
CA PRO A 48 12.37 -1.31 14.21
C PRO A 48 13.71 -2.00 13.90
N GLY A 49 13.81 -3.32 14.10
CA GLY A 49 15.01 -4.10 13.79
C GLY A 49 15.33 -4.25 12.29
N ALA A 50 14.33 -4.12 11.42
CA ALA A 50 14.51 -4.19 9.97
C ALA A 50 14.83 -2.82 9.34
N ARG A 51 14.64 -1.71 10.07
CA ARG A 51 14.98 -0.34 9.60
C ARG A 51 16.47 -0.12 9.33
N VAL A 52 17.34 -1.01 9.82
CA VAL A 52 18.80 -1.01 9.53
C VAL A 52 19.09 -1.50 8.11
N ALA A 53 18.25 -2.38 7.55
CA ALA A 53 18.44 -2.98 6.23
C ALA A 53 17.62 -2.28 5.12
N PHE A 54 16.60 -1.52 5.50
CA PHE A 54 15.63 -0.86 4.62
C PHE A 54 15.42 0.59 5.07
N GLU A 55 15.91 1.54 4.27
CA GLU A 55 15.67 2.97 4.53
C GLU A 55 14.18 3.30 4.35
N PRO A 56 13.53 4.06 5.26
CA PRO A 56 12.10 4.38 5.15
C PRO A 56 11.72 5.11 3.85
N PHE A 57 12.67 5.82 3.26
CA PHE A 57 12.52 6.59 2.02
C PHE A 57 13.54 6.10 0.99
N GLY A 58 13.30 4.92 0.43
CA GLY A 58 14.14 4.33 -0.61
C GLY A 58 13.43 4.11 -1.94
N ARG A 59 14.10 3.41 -2.87
CA ARG A 59 13.52 3.02 -4.17
C ARG A 59 12.19 2.25 -4.04
N HIS A 60 11.94 1.61 -2.90
CA HIS A 60 10.73 0.86 -2.58
C HIS A 60 9.55 1.71 -2.06
N ALA A 61 9.73 3.01 -1.82
CA ALA A 61 8.68 3.85 -1.22
C ALA A 61 7.39 3.85 -2.06
N LYS A 62 7.49 3.89 -3.40
CA LYS A 62 6.31 3.78 -4.28
C LYS A 62 5.60 2.43 -4.16
N ALA A 63 6.36 1.34 -4.06
CA ALA A 63 5.80 0.00 -3.85
C ALA A 63 5.10 -0.11 -2.49
N ALA A 64 5.67 0.49 -1.45
CA ALA A 64 5.06 0.52 -0.13
C ALA A 64 3.72 1.28 -0.13
N VAL A 65 3.65 2.42 -0.81
CA VAL A 65 2.39 3.16 -0.96
C VAL A 65 1.33 2.34 -1.69
N LEU A 66 1.71 1.60 -2.74
CA LEU A 66 0.80 0.69 -3.44
C LEU A 66 0.28 -0.42 -2.52
N HIS A 67 1.17 -1.00 -1.71
CA HIS A 67 0.81 -2.03 -0.74
C HIS A 67 -0.17 -1.51 0.31
N ASP A 68 0.15 -0.38 0.95
CA ASP A 68 -0.71 0.28 1.95
C ASP A 68 -2.09 0.60 1.37
N TRP A 69 -2.13 1.07 0.13
CA TRP A 69 -3.38 1.38 -0.56
C TRP A 69 -4.23 0.12 -0.78
N LEU A 70 -3.66 -0.94 -1.34
CA LEU A 70 -4.37 -2.20 -1.56
C LEU A 70 -4.82 -2.86 -0.25
N TYR A 71 -4.05 -2.68 0.83
CA TYR A 71 -4.43 -3.10 2.17
C TYR A 71 -5.56 -2.26 2.76
N ALA A 72 -5.56 -0.94 2.53
CA ALA A 72 -6.64 -0.06 2.96
C ALA A 72 -7.95 -0.36 2.22
N VAL A 73 -7.88 -0.64 0.91
CA VAL A 73 -9.01 -1.13 0.13
C VAL A 73 -9.47 -2.49 0.67
N GLY A 74 -8.53 -3.40 0.96
CA GLY A 74 -8.82 -4.64 1.68
C GLY A 74 -9.87 -5.51 1.00
N GLU A 75 -9.82 -5.63 -0.32
CA GLU A 75 -10.80 -6.39 -1.09
C GLU A 75 -10.81 -7.86 -0.63
N PRO A 76 -11.98 -8.44 -0.31
CA PRO A 76 -12.06 -9.81 0.20
C PRO A 76 -11.34 -10.82 -0.70
N GLY A 77 -10.42 -11.61 -0.13
CA GLY A 77 -9.67 -12.64 -0.86
C GLY A 77 -8.52 -12.14 -1.74
N LYS A 78 -8.22 -10.84 -1.78
CA LYS A 78 -7.16 -10.25 -2.63
C LYS A 78 -5.89 -9.84 -1.89
N LYS A 79 -5.72 -10.25 -0.63
CA LYS A 79 -4.47 -10.01 0.13
C LYS A 79 -3.24 -10.51 -0.60
N TRP A 80 -3.28 -11.76 -1.08
CA TRP A 80 -2.15 -12.39 -1.77
C TRP A 80 -1.74 -11.57 -3.01
N PHE A 81 -2.71 -10.93 -3.68
CA PHE A 81 -2.48 -10.08 -4.82
C PHE A 81 -1.82 -8.76 -4.41
N ALA A 82 -2.27 -8.15 -3.32
CA ALA A 82 -1.63 -6.96 -2.75
C ALA A 82 -0.16 -7.22 -2.40
N ASP A 83 0.13 -8.37 -1.77
CA ASP A 83 1.49 -8.79 -1.44
C ASP A 83 2.33 -9.04 -2.72
N GLN A 84 1.72 -9.63 -3.75
CA GLN A 84 2.40 -9.89 -5.03
C GLN A 84 2.75 -8.60 -5.78
N VAL A 85 1.80 -7.67 -5.90
CA VAL A 85 2.03 -6.34 -6.49
C VAL A 85 3.15 -5.61 -5.78
N PHE A 86 3.20 -5.72 -4.45
CA PHE A 86 4.28 -5.13 -3.68
C PHE A 86 5.65 -5.69 -4.06
N TYR A 87 5.77 -7.01 -4.19
CA TYR A 87 6.99 -7.68 -4.62
C TYR A 87 7.39 -7.27 -6.05
N ASP A 88 6.46 -7.36 -6.99
CA ASP A 88 6.71 -7.07 -8.41
C ASP A 88 7.08 -5.60 -8.61
N ALA A 89 6.39 -4.66 -7.95
CA ALA A 89 6.74 -3.24 -7.96
C ALA A 89 8.13 -2.97 -7.36
N MET A 90 8.53 -3.68 -6.29
CA MET A 90 9.90 -3.57 -5.76
C MET A 90 10.95 -4.04 -6.77
N MET A 91 10.68 -5.14 -7.48
CA MET A 91 11.57 -5.66 -8.51
C MET A 91 11.72 -4.67 -9.69
N GLU A 92 10.62 -4.10 -10.16
CA GLU A 92 10.61 -3.07 -11.22
C GLU A 92 11.36 -1.79 -10.80
N LEU A 93 11.28 -1.42 -9.52
CA LEU A 93 11.98 -0.25 -8.98
C LEU A 93 13.49 -0.51 -8.75
N GLY A 94 13.97 -1.73 -9.02
CA GLY A 94 15.37 -2.12 -8.91
C GLY A 94 15.83 -2.31 -7.46
N VAL A 95 14.92 -2.75 -6.58
CA VAL A 95 15.28 -3.22 -5.24
C VAL A 95 15.98 -4.58 -5.38
N ASP A 96 17.02 -4.85 -4.58
CA ASP A 96 17.70 -6.14 -4.64
C ASP A 96 16.72 -7.30 -4.38
N ALA A 97 16.80 -8.35 -5.19
CA ALA A 97 15.85 -9.45 -5.14
C ALA A 97 15.72 -10.10 -3.75
N TRP A 98 16.83 -10.22 -3.01
CA TRP A 98 16.81 -10.77 -1.65
C TRP A 98 16.06 -9.86 -0.68
N ARG A 99 16.22 -8.53 -0.80
CA ARG A 99 15.51 -7.50 -0.02
C ARG A 99 14.02 -7.57 -0.30
N ALA A 100 13.63 -7.53 -1.58
CA ALA A 100 12.23 -7.61 -2.01
C ALA A 100 11.58 -8.91 -1.51
N LYS A 101 12.28 -10.05 -1.64
CA LYS A 101 11.77 -11.35 -1.18
C LYS A 101 11.60 -11.41 0.34
N THR A 102 12.53 -10.87 1.11
CA THR A 102 12.40 -10.81 2.58
C THR A 102 11.17 -9.98 2.98
N MET A 103 10.97 -8.83 2.36
CA MET A 103 9.80 -7.98 2.64
C MET A 103 8.49 -8.66 2.24
N TYR A 104 8.45 -9.30 1.07
CA TYR A 104 7.32 -10.10 0.60
C TYR A 104 6.94 -11.23 1.57
N MET A 105 7.93 -11.99 2.03
CA MET A 105 7.69 -13.08 3.00
C MET A 105 7.16 -12.55 4.34
N ALA A 106 7.63 -11.37 4.78
CA ALA A 106 7.16 -10.75 6.01
C ALA A 106 5.69 -10.33 5.93
N VAL A 107 5.28 -9.63 4.86
CA VAL A 107 3.87 -9.22 4.69
C VAL A 107 2.95 -10.42 4.48
N ARG A 108 3.44 -11.47 3.82
CA ARG A 108 2.69 -12.72 3.64
C ARG A 108 2.42 -13.42 4.98
N ALA A 109 3.38 -13.43 5.90
CA ALA A 109 3.28 -14.10 7.19
C ALA A 109 2.54 -13.29 8.28
N PHE A 110 2.66 -11.96 8.28
CA PHE A 110 2.16 -11.12 9.37
C PHE A 110 1.05 -10.12 8.96
N GLY A 111 0.72 -10.04 7.67
CA GLY A 111 -0.21 -9.03 7.15
C GLY A 111 -1.69 -9.30 7.40
N ASP A 112 -2.08 -10.52 7.80
CA ASP A 112 -3.50 -10.91 7.93
C ASP A 112 -4.28 -10.04 8.93
N GLY A 113 -3.64 -9.66 10.05
CA GLY A 113 -4.26 -8.82 11.07
C GLY A 113 -4.54 -7.40 10.57
N ALA A 114 -3.64 -6.82 9.78
CA ALA A 114 -3.84 -5.50 9.19
C ALA A 114 -4.90 -5.54 8.07
N TYR A 115 -4.88 -6.58 7.24
CA TYR A 115 -5.82 -6.74 6.12
C TYR A 115 -7.27 -6.95 6.59
N SER A 116 -7.47 -7.74 7.65
CA SER A 116 -8.81 -7.98 8.22
C SER A 116 -9.43 -6.75 8.89
N GLN A 117 -8.60 -5.77 9.29
CA GLN A 117 -9.04 -4.51 9.89
C GLN A 117 -9.19 -3.37 8.87
N ALA A 118 -9.06 -3.66 7.57
CA ALA A 118 -9.15 -2.64 6.52
C ALA A 118 -10.46 -1.84 6.58
N GLU A 119 -11.58 -2.52 6.82
CA GLU A 119 -12.91 -1.89 6.87
C GLU A 119 -13.05 -0.92 8.05
N SER A 120 -12.65 -1.33 9.25
CA SER A 120 -12.74 -0.50 10.45
C SER A 120 -11.77 0.68 10.44
N GLY A 121 -10.70 0.59 9.63
CA GLY A 121 -9.70 1.64 9.45
C GLY A 121 -10.00 2.62 8.31
N TRP A 122 -10.95 2.34 7.42
CA TRP A 122 -11.10 3.03 6.13
C TRP A 122 -11.26 4.56 6.28
N ASP A 123 -12.15 5.01 7.16
CA ASP A 123 -12.40 6.44 7.36
C ASP A 123 -11.19 7.20 7.93
N LYS A 124 -10.26 6.49 8.58
CA LYS A 124 -9.07 7.08 9.21
C LYS A 124 -7.89 7.22 8.24
N ARG A 125 -8.00 6.71 7.01
CA ARG A 125 -6.93 6.68 6.00
C ARG A 125 -6.84 7.97 5.17
N TRP A 126 -7.47 9.05 5.60
CA TRP A 126 -7.62 10.28 4.81
C TRP A 126 -7.27 11.52 5.62
N ALA A 127 -6.47 12.40 5.04
CA ALA A 127 -6.12 13.71 5.60
C ALA A 127 -6.00 14.76 4.50
N ASP A 128 -6.26 16.00 4.86
CA ASP A 128 -5.99 17.15 4.01
C ASP A 128 -4.49 17.41 3.98
N TRP A 129 -3.89 17.40 2.79
CA TRP A 129 -2.44 17.55 2.66
C TRP A 129 -1.93 18.98 2.88
N HIS A 130 -2.80 19.99 2.85
CA HIS A 130 -2.43 21.38 3.11
C HIS A 130 -2.29 21.66 4.61
N SER A 131 -3.20 21.10 5.41
CA SER A 131 -3.28 21.32 6.86
C SER A 131 -2.66 20.19 7.68
N GLY A 132 -2.67 18.96 7.16
CA GLY A 132 -2.35 17.73 7.89
C GLY A 132 -3.56 17.13 8.62
N ASP A 133 -4.68 17.87 8.71
CA ASP A 133 -5.83 17.46 9.49
C ASP A 133 -6.52 16.22 8.89
N ARG A 134 -6.91 15.27 9.75
CA ARG A 134 -7.73 14.12 9.35
C ARG A 134 -9.04 14.59 8.74
N LEU A 135 -9.44 13.94 7.65
CA LEU A 135 -10.79 14.13 7.12
C LEU A 135 -11.81 13.48 8.05
N ALA A 136 -13.01 14.06 8.11
CA ALA A 136 -14.11 13.56 8.95
C ALA A 136 -14.61 12.16 8.56
N GLY A 137 -14.22 11.68 7.38
CA GLY A 137 -14.49 10.35 6.86
C GLY A 137 -13.94 10.19 5.45
N ALA A 138 -14.05 8.99 4.89
CA ALA A 138 -13.55 8.72 3.55
C ALA A 138 -14.36 9.49 2.47
N PRO A 139 -13.70 10.03 1.43
CA PRO A 139 -14.37 10.74 0.35
C PRO A 139 -15.25 9.81 -0.51
N THR A 140 -15.00 8.50 -0.47
CA THR A 140 -15.73 7.49 -1.22
C THR A 140 -15.85 6.19 -0.44
N LYS A 141 -16.86 5.39 -0.78
CA LYS A 141 -16.99 4.01 -0.28
C LYS A 141 -15.82 3.16 -0.76
N ARG A 142 -15.32 2.31 0.12
CA ARG A 142 -14.19 1.40 -0.12
C ARG A 142 -14.44 0.47 -1.32
N GLU A 143 -15.66 -0.04 -1.46
CA GLU A 143 -16.06 -1.00 -2.50
C GLU A 143 -15.93 -0.41 -3.90
N ARG A 144 -15.94 0.92 -4.05
CA ARG A 144 -15.69 1.59 -5.35
C ARG A 144 -14.29 1.27 -5.89
N TRP A 145 -13.37 0.93 -5.00
CA TRP A 145 -11.98 0.62 -5.30
C TRP A 145 -11.72 -0.89 -5.39
N PHE A 146 -12.74 -1.73 -5.21
CA PHE A 146 -12.63 -3.16 -5.45
C PHE A 146 -12.40 -3.41 -6.95
N GLN A 147 -11.66 -4.46 -7.25
CA GLN A 147 -11.17 -4.82 -8.57
C GLN A 147 -12.24 -5.46 -9.47
N GLU A 148 -13.53 -5.12 -9.31
CA GLU A 148 -14.63 -5.65 -10.15
C GLU A 148 -14.52 -5.23 -11.63
N LYS A 149 -13.66 -4.25 -11.98
CA LYS A 149 -13.57 -3.66 -13.32
C LYS A 149 -12.25 -3.92 -14.06
N TRP A 150 -11.51 -4.96 -13.73
CA TRP A 150 -10.27 -5.25 -14.42
C TRP A 150 -10.55 -6.05 -15.70
N SER A 151 -9.87 -5.70 -16.80
CA SER A 151 -10.01 -6.40 -18.08
C SER A 151 -9.54 -7.85 -18.04
N SER A 152 -8.76 -8.22 -17.02
CA SER A 152 -8.28 -9.58 -16.76
C SER A 152 -8.13 -9.81 -15.25
N SER A 153 -8.65 -10.94 -14.74
CA SER A 153 -8.38 -11.34 -13.34
C SER A 153 -6.89 -11.62 -13.19
N PRO A 154 -6.21 -11.05 -12.18
CA PRO A 154 -4.79 -11.30 -11.95
C PRO A 154 -4.51 -12.78 -11.64
N GLU A 155 -5.50 -13.56 -11.21
CA GLU A 155 -5.34 -15.01 -10.93
C GLU A 155 -4.89 -15.80 -12.16
N ALA A 156 -5.37 -15.43 -13.35
CA ALA A 156 -5.02 -16.14 -14.58
C ALA A 156 -3.53 -15.97 -14.96
N ALA A 157 -2.92 -14.84 -14.58
CA ALA A 157 -1.50 -14.57 -14.85
C ALA A 157 -0.56 -15.28 -13.86
N TYR A 158 -1.04 -15.58 -12.65
CA TYR A 158 -0.23 -16.16 -11.57
C TYR A 158 -0.55 -17.64 -11.25
N ALA A 159 -1.48 -18.28 -11.97
CA ALA A 159 -1.85 -19.69 -11.78
C ALA A 159 -0.73 -20.73 -12.07
N GLN A 160 0.50 -20.27 -12.35
CA GLN A 160 1.64 -21.11 -12.73
C GLN A 160 2.77 -21.12 -11.68
N TRP A 161 2.54 -20.54 -10.50
CA TRP A 161 3.52 -20.47 -9.40
C TRP A 161 2.97 -21.00 -8.09
#